data_AF-D2C0I6-F1
#
_entry.id   AF-D2C0I6-F1
#
_cell.length_a   1.000
_cell.length_b   1.000
_cell.length_c   1.000
_cell.angle_alpha   90.00
_cell.angle_beta   90.00
_cell.angle_gamma   90.00
#
_symmetry.space_group_name_H-M   'P 1'
#
loop_
_entity.id
_entity.type
_entity.pdbx_description
1 polymer ?
#
loop_
_entity_poly.entity_id
_entity_poly.type
_entity_poly.pdbx_seq_one_letter_code
_entity_poly.pdbx_strand_id
1 'polypeptide(L)'
;MTQSTFDIVDTLSEIAPDSPLAQARATRDAATRHTQGSYDALFSQTTGDALPLALRFFIAEKVSGWHQNTRLQHFYAQRLADFPAPTSGVALDLALEHAKRLALQPIAAQPEFLQALQQAGWAADDIVTLSQLVAFVSFQSRLLYGYRLLAGHTEEVAPVAPAAVAGHWHTQALTNSGKTAPNAFTQGELGWEPWLPAKPLAEFTPDEQAILARFGHTDSDYFRLLGRNLPVLEQRTLTDKGIFYTSGGLPRQDRELAAAVVSKVNGCIYCASVHARKASQLSKQHDAVQRLLDVPPGEDLAAEQNPRWQAIITFAARLSTTPSQANAQDLAHLREQGLDTLEILDLIQSTAFFAWANRLMLTLGEPFWPGNQG
;
A
#
# COMPACT_ATOMS: atom_id res chain seq x y z
N MET A 1 29.64 -2.29 -13.06
CA MET A 1 29.26 -0.86 -13.01
C MET A 1 28.52 -0.67 -11.69
N THR A 2 29.12 0.03 -10.74
CA THR A 2 28.52 0.35 -9.45
C THR A 2 27.39 1.36 -9.69
N GLN A 3 26.15 0.87 -9.82
CA GLN A 3 24.97 1.72 -9.77
C GLN A 3 25.02 2.53 -8.46
N SER A 4 24.81 3.84 -8.58
CA SER A 4 24.72 4.77 -7.46
C SER A 4 23.84 4.20 -6.34
N THR A 5 24.46 3.93 -5.19
CA THR A 5 23.91 3.27 -3.99
C THR A 5 23.06 4.21 -3.13
N PHE A 6 22.20 5.03 -3.73
CA PHE A 6 21.35 5.95 -2.98
C PHE A 6 19.98 5.31 -2.72
N ASP A 7 19.79 4.82 -1.50
CA ASP A 7 18.49 4.37 -0.98
C ASP A 7 17.95 5.42 -0.01
N ILE A 8 16.82 6.04 -0.38
CA ILE A 8 16.18 7.09 0.41
C ILE A 8 15.71 6.55 1.75
N VAL A 9 15.15 5.34 1.77
CA VAL A 9 14.64 4.75 3.00
C VAL A 9 15.79 4.45 3.96
N ASP A 10 16.92 3.92 3.46
CA ASP A 10 18.12 3.73 4.28
C ASP A 10 18.59 5.06 4.90
N THR A 11 18.78 6.06 4.03
CA THR A 11 19.30 7.38 4.40
C THR A 11 18.45 8.04 5.49
N LEU A 12 17.13 7.96 5.39
CA LEU A 12 16.22 8.60 6.33
C LEU A 12 15.95 7.77 7.60
N SER A 13 16.18 6.45 7.53
CA SER A 13 15.91 5.54 8.64
C SER A 13 16.97 5.56 9.74
N GLU A 14 18.17 6.08 9.45
CA GLU A 14 19.29 6.15 10.40
C GLU A 14 19.62 4.78 11.03
N ILE A 15 19.58 3.72 10.20
CA ILE A 15 19.95 2.37 10.60
C ILE A 15 21.47 2.30 10.76
N ALA A 16 21.94 1.77 11.89
CA ALA A 16 23.37 1.55 12.08
C ALA A 16 23.89 0.46 11.10
N PRO A 17 24.99 0.68 10.37
CA PRO A 17 25.46 -0.21 9.30
C PRO A 17 25.70 -1.67 9.72
N ASP A 18 26.16 -1.90 10.94
CA ASP A 18 26.47 -3.24 11.47
C ASP A 18 25.31 -3.85 12.28
N SER A 19 24.14 -3.21 12.30
CA SER A 19 22.99 -3.69 13.06
C SER A 19 22.33 -4.93 12.45
N PRO A 20 21.62 -5.74 13.26
CA PRO A 20 20.78 -6.83 12.74
C PRO A 20 19.77 -6.36 11.69
N LEU A 21 19.28 -5.11 11.79
CA LEU A 21 18.35 -4.54 10.83
C LEU A 21 19.03 -4.26 9.48
N ALA A 22 20.25 -3.70 9.46
CA ALA A 22 21.01 -3.53 8.22
C ALA A 22 21.25 -4.88 7.51
N GLN A 23 21.60 -5.92 8.26
CA GLN A 23 21.76 -7.29 7.74
C GLN A 23 20.45 -7.86 7.19
N ALA A 24 19.32 -7.65 7.88
CA ALA A 24 18.00 -8.06 7.41
C ALA A 24 17.60 -7.33 6.11
N ARG A 25 17.90 -6.03 6.00
CA ARG A 25 17.67 -5.26 4.76
C ARG A 25 18.54 -5.75 3.60
N ALA A 26 19.80 -6.09 3.85
CA ALA A 26 20.68 -6.70 2.85
C ALA A 26 20.16 -8.09 2.40
N THR A 27 19.63 -8.88 3.34
CA THR A 27 18.96 -10.16 3.03
C THR A 27 17.71 -9.97 2.16
N ARG A 28 17.02 -8.83 2.29
CA ARG A 28 15.87 -8.42 1.48
C ARG A 28 16.20 -7.35 0.43
N ASP A 29 17.40 -7.41 -0.14
CA ASP A 29 17.91 -6.45 -1.13
C ASP A 29 16.92 -6.20 -2.29
N ALA A 30 16.23 -7.23 -2.78
CA ALA A 30 15.24 -7.06 -3.85
C ALA A 30 14.11 -6.08 -3.47
N ALA A 31 13.54 -6.20 -2.27
CA ALA A 31 12.51 -5.28 -1.78
C ALA A 31 13.06 -3.86 -1.66
N THR A 32 14.30 -3.71 -1.17
CA THR A 32 14.99 -2.42 -1.06
C THR A 32 15.20 -1.77 -2.43
N ARG A 33 15.84 -2.47 -3.38
CA ARG A 33 16.13 -1.95 -4.72
C ARG A 33 14.87 -1.55 -5.48
N HIS A 34 13.81 -2.37 -5.41
CA HIS A 34 12.59 -2.11 -6.16
C HIS A 34 11.69 -1.05 -5.50
N THR A 35 11.82 -0.85 -4.18
CA THR A 35 11.27 0.32 -3.50
C THR A 35 11.92 1.60 -4.00
N GLN A 36 13.26 1.64 -4.07
CA GLN A 36 13.98 2.78 -4.65
C GLN A 36 13.64 2.95 -6.14
N GLY A 37 13.55 1.86 -6.90
CA GLY A 37 13.15 1.91 -8.31
C GLY A 37 11.75 2.50 -8.52
N SER A 38 10.82 2.27 -7.58
CA SER A 38 9.49 2.89 -7.62
C SER A 38 9.56 4.41 -7.42
N TYR A 39 10.42 4.87 -6.49
CA TYR A 39 10.72 6.30 -6.36
C TYR A 39 11.30 6.85 -7.66
N ASP A 40 12.32 6.19 -8.22
CA ASP A 40 12.97 6.66 -9.44
C ASP A 40 11.95 6.75 -10.59
N ALA A 41 11.10 5.74 -10.78
CA ALA A 41 10.05 5.76 -11.80
C ALA A 41 9.05 6.92 -11.60
N LEU A 42 8.68 7.22 -10.36
CA LEU A 42 7.75 8.30 -10.02
C LEU A 42 8.36 9.71 -10.09
N PHE A 43 9.66 9.86 -9.86
CA PHE A 43 10.29 11.18 -9.69
C PHE A 43 11.42 11.49 -10.70
N SER A 44 11.71 10.59 -11.64
CA SER A 44 12.66 10.84 -12.74
C SER A 44 12.01 11.03 -14.10
N GLN A 45 10.82 10.46 -14.33
CA GLN A 45 10.14 10.52 -15.62
C GLN A 45 9.14 11.69 -15.67
N THR A 46 9.23 12.52 -16.70
CA THR A 46 8.13 13.40 -17.13
C THR A 46 7.15 12.57 -17.94
N THR A 47 6.11 12.04 -17.30
CA THR A 47 4.97 11.42 -17.98
C THR A 47 3.77 12.34 -17.85
N GLY A 48 3.17 12.72 -18.98
CA GLY A 48 1.97 13.56 -19.05
C GLY A 48 2.23 15.04 -18.71
N ASP A 49 1.40 15.92 -19.29
CA ASP A 49 1.53 17.36 -19.10
C ASP A 49 0.93 17.83 -17.76
N ALA A 50 -0.02 17.07 -17.18
CA ALA A 50 -0.78 17.48 -15.99
C ALA A 50 -0.12 17.12 -14.65
N LEU A 51 0.90 16.25 -14.62
CA LEU A 51 1.59 15.84 -13.40
C LEU A 51 3.12 16.04 -13.48
N PRO A 52 3.61 17.29 -13.61
CA PRO A 52 5.03 17.60 -13.65
C PRO A 52 5.72 17.27 -12.31
N LEU A 53 7.05 17.13 -12.33
CA LEU A 53 7.85 16.78 -11.13
C LEU A 53 7.61 17.72 -9.94
N ALA A 54 7.47 19.03 -10.19
CA ALA A 54 7.13 20.01 -9.15
C ALA A 54 5.85 19.63 -8.40
N LEU A 55 4.80 19.24 -9.13
CA LEU A 55 3.55 18.82 -8.54
C LEU A 55 3.67 17.47 -7.82
N ARG A 56 4.48 16.54 -8.36
CA ARG A 56 4.74 15.25 -7.68
C ARG A 56 5.42 15.45 -6.33
N PHE A 57 6.48 16.27 -6.26
CA PHE A 57 7.16 16.58 -5.00
C PHE A 57 6.26 17.34 -4.03
N PHE A 58 5.44 18.28 -4.52
CA PHE A 58 4.47 18.99 -3.69
C PHE A 58 3.43 18.05 -3.06
N ILE A 59 2.86 17.14 -3.86
CA ILE A 59 1.90 16.16 -3.34
C ILE A 59 2.59 15.19 -2.38
N ALA A 60 3.80 14.74 -2.68
CA ALA A 60 4.57 13.87 -1.79
C ALA A 60 4.90 14.52 -0.44
N GLU A 61 5.22 15.81 -0.42
CA GLU A 61 5.40 16.61 0.79
C GLU A 61 4.10 16.63 1.62
N LYS A 62 2.96 16.96 1.00
CA LYS A 62 1.65 16.98 1.68
C LYS A 62 1.26 15.61 2.25
N VAL A 63 1.41 14.55 1.46
CA VAL A 63 1.11 13.18 1.88
C VAL A 63 1.99 12.78 3.06
N SER A 64 3.29 13.06 3.01
CA SER A 64 4.21 12.76 4.12
C SER A 64 3.82 13.50 5.40
N GLY A 65 3.40 14.77 5.28
CA GLY A 65 2.87 15.56 6.39
C GLY A 65 1.57 14.98 6.98
N TRP A 66 0.65 14.48 6.16
CA TRP A 66 -0.56 13.79 6.63
C TRP A 66 -0.26 12.47 7.36
N HIS A 67 0.82 11.77 6.99
CA HIS A 67 1.34 10.63 7.75
C HIS A 67 2.14 11.05 9.00
N GLN A 68 2.30 12.35 9.25
CA GLN A 68 3.15 12.93 10.30
C GLN A 68 4.60 12.44 10.23
N ASN A 69 5.08 12.09 9.04
CA ASN A 69 6.47 11.69 8.82
C ASN A 69 7.30 12.93 8.49
N THR A 70 7.74 13.65 9.51
CA THR A 70 8.46 14.93 9.39
C THR A 70 9.75 14.81 8.57
N ARG A 71 10.48 13.70 8.71
CA ARG A 71 11.71 13.44 7.95
C ARG A 71 11.44 13.27 6.45
N LEU A 72 10.45 12.47 6.10
CA LEU A 72 10.08 12.27 4.70
C LEU A 72 9.46 13.53 4.10
N GLN A 73 8.66 14.27 4.89
CA GLN A 73 8.12 15.56 4.50
C GLN A 73 9.24 16.56 4.21
N HIS A 74 10.23 16.66 5.09
CA HIS A 74 11.39 17.53 4.91
C HIS A 74 12.19 17.15 3.66
N PHE A 75 12.44 15.85 3.45
CA PHE A 75 13.11 15.36 2.24
C PHE A 75 12.39 15.81 0.97
N TYR A 76 11.06 15.63 0.90
CA TYR A 76 10.29 16.06 -0.28
C TYR A 76 10.21 17.58 -0.42
N ALA A 77 10.13 18.33 0.69
CA ALA A 77 10.18 19.79 0.67
C ALA A 77 11.51 20.33 0.13
N GLN A 78 12.63 19.69 0.47
CA GLN A 78 13.94 20.04 -0.09
C GLN A 78 14.00 19.80 -1.60
N ARG A 79 13.47 18.66 -2.08
CA ARG A 79 13.38 18.39 -3.53
C ARG A 79 12.46 19.36 -4.25
N LEU A 80 11.37 19.77 -3.61
CA LEU A 80 10.44 20.76 -4.17
C LEU A 80 11.08 22.15 -4.30
N ALA A 81 12.04 22.52 -3.44
CA ALA A 81 12.68 23.83 -3.46
C ALA A 81 13.42 24.14 -4.77
N ASP A 82 13.77 23.10 -5.55
CA ASP A 82 14.38 23.23 -6.88
C ASP A 82 13.38 23.60 -7.99
N PHE A 83 12.09 23.70 -7.67
CA PHE A 83 11.01 23.92 -8.64
C PHE A 83 10.17 25.16 -8.29
N PRO A 84 9.53 25.81 -9.30
CA PRO A 84 8.52 26.82 -9.02
C PRO A 84 7.31 26.21 -8.29
N ALA A 85 6.65 27.03 -7.48
CA ALA A 85 5.42 26.63 -6.82
C ALA A 85 4.37 26.17 -7.85
N PRO A 86 3.67 25.04 -7.63
CA PRO A 86 2.58 24.61 -8.50
C PRO A 86 1.52 25.70 -8.65
N THR A 87 1.00 25.87 -9.87
CA THR A 87 -0.05 26.84 -10.14
C THR A 87 -1.34 26.47 -9.40
N SER A 88 -1.86 27.38 -8.60
CA SER A 88 -3.14 27.21 -7.92
C SER A 88 -4.31 27.21 -8.90
N GLY A 89 -5.35 26.43 -8.60
CA GLY A 89 -6.57 26.35 -9.39
C GLY A 89 -7.32 25.04 -9.14
N VAL A 90 -8.52 24.94 -9.73
CA VAL A 90 -9.45 23.82 -9.50
C VAL A 90 -8.82 22.46 -9.76
N ALA A 91 -7.98 22.33 -10.81
CA ALA A 91 -7.30 21.09 -11.13
C ALA A 91 -6.33 20.63 -10.02
N LEU A 92 -5.60 21.57 -9.39
CA LEU A 92 -4.71 21.28 -8.27
C LEU A 92 -5.52 20.94 -7.00
N ASP A 93 -6.58 21.69 -6.72
CA ASP A 93 -7.43 21.46 -5.55
C ASP A 93 -8.05 20.06 -5.59
N LEU A 94 -8.56 19.63 -6.74
CA LEU A 94 -9.09 18.28 -6.93
C LEU A 94 -8.02 17.19 -6.78
N ALA A 95 -6.80 17.44 -7.28
CA ALA A 95 -5.68 16.50 -7.11
C ALA A 95 -5.25 16.36 -5.65
N LEU A 96 -5.25 17.46 -4.90
CA LEU A 96 -4.98 17.46 -3.46
C LEU A 96 -6.07 16.74 -2.68
N GLU A 97 -7.34 16.96 -3.00
CA GLU A 97 -8.45 16.26 -2.36
C GLU A 97 -8.43 14.76 -2.68
N HIS A 98 -8.10 14.38 -3.92
CA HIS A 98 -7.87 12.97 -4.28
C HIS A 98 -6.72 12.37 -3.47
N ALA A 99 -5.58 13.06 -3.41
CA ALA A 99 -4.43 12.62 -2.63
C ALA A 99 -4.75 12.47 -1.14
N LYS A 100 -5.48 13.44 -0.56
CA LYS A 100 -5.88 13.44 0.85
C LYS A 100 -6.81 12.28 1.16
N ARG A 101 -7.81 12.05 0.31
CA ARG A 101 -8.72 10.91 0.44
C ARG A 101 -7.97 9.60 0.38
N LEU A 102 -7.13 9.42 -0.63
CA LEU A 102 -6.36 8.19 -0.84
C LEU A 102 -5.36 7.94 0.31
N ALA A 103 -4.76 8.98 0.88
CA ALA A 103 -3.84 8.86 2.01
C ALA A 103 -4.55 8.55 3.34
N LEU A 104 -5.66 9.25 3.65
CA LEU A 104 -6.29 9.26 4.96
C LEU A 104 -7.50 8.33 5.09
N GLN A 105 -8.37 8.28 4.07
CA GLN A 105 -9.65 7.58 4.09
C GLN A 105 -9.95 6.95 2.71
N PRO A 106 -9.15 5.98 2.25
CA PRO A 106 -9.28 5.45 0.89
C PRO A 106 -10.65 4.81 0.63
N ILE A 107 -11.31 4.27 1.65
CA ILE A 107 -12.67 3.71 1.56
C ILE A 107 -13.75 4.76 1.27
N ALA A 108 -13.46 6.05 1.43
CA ALA A 108 -14.41 7.11 1.11
C ALA A 108 -14.41 7.46 -0.39
N ALA A 109 -13.59 6.80 -1.21
CA ALA A 109 -13.52 7.09 -2.64
C ALA A 109 -14.77 6.59 -3.38
N GLN A 110 -15.07 7.28 -4.47
CA GLN A 110 -16.24 7.07 -5.30
C GLN A 110 -15.90 7.42 -6.76
N PRO A 111 -16.61 6.84 -7.75
CA PRO A 111 -16.36 7.09 -9.18
C PRO A 111 -16.44 8.57 -9.57
N GLU A 112 -17.34 9.35 -8.96
CA GLU A 112 -17.59 10.76 -9.30
C GLU A 112 -16.36 11.64 -9.03
N PHE A 113 -15.50 11.25 -8.09
CA PHE A 113 -14.28 12.00 -7.80
C PHE A 113 -13.25 11.87 -8.93
N LEU A 114 -13.17 10.70 -9.58
CA LEU A 114 -12.31 10.53 -10.75
C LEU A 114 -12.91 11.27 -11.96
N GLN A 115 -14.24 11.27 -12.11
CA GLN A 115 -14.92 12.04 -13.14
C GLN A 115 -14.67 13.55 -12.99
N ALA A 116 -14.67 14.07 -11.75
CA ALA A 116 -14.35 15.47 -11.47
C ALA A 116 -12.91 15.84 -11.90
N LEU A 117 -11.93 14.95 -11.65
CA LEU A 117 -10.56 15.14 -12.14
C LEU A 117 -10.51 15.18 -13.68
N GLN A 118 -11.21 14.26 -14.36
CA GLN A 118 -11.28 14.25 -15.83
C GLN A 118 -11.93 15.52 -16.39
N GLN A 119 -13.00 16.01 -15.77
CA GLN A 119 -13.67 17.26 -16.14
C GLN A 119 -12.76 18.48 -15.92
N ALA A 120 -11.85 18.41 -14.95
CA ALA A 120 -10.82 19.42 -14.72
C ALA A 120 -9.58 19.27 -15.62
N GLY A 121 -9.60 18.38 -16.61
CA GLY A 121 -8.57 18.23 -17.62
C GLY A 121 -7.49 17.18 -17.33
N TRP A 122 -7.62 16.39 -16.27
CA TRP A 122 -6.68 15.31 -15.98
C TRP A 122 -6.89 14.12 -16.93
N ALA A 123 -5.83 13.68 -17.61
CA ALA A 123 -5.86 12.45 -18.40
C ALA A 123 -5.87 11.21 -17.49
N ALA A 124 -6.39 10.08 -18.00
CA ALA A 124 -6.44 8.83 -17.23
C ALA A 124 -5.05 8.37 -16.75
N ASP A 125 -4.02 8.57 -17.59
CA ASP A 125 -2.63 8.21 -17.27
C ASP A 125 -2.08 9.06 -16.11
N ASP A 126 -2.43 10.34 -16.06
CA ASP A 126 -2.06 11.25 -14.98
C ASP A 126 -2.79 10.94 -13.68
N ILE A 127 -4.09 10.61 -13.74
CA ILE A 127 -4.87 10.20 -12.55
C ILE A 127 -4.32 8.89 -11.96
N VAL A 128 -4.01 7.91 -12.80
CA VAL A 128 -3.39 6.65 -12.35
C VAL A 128 -2.00 6.90 -11.78
N THR A 129 -1.17 7.75 -12.41
CA THR A 129 0.17 8.08 -11.89
C THR A 129 0.08 8.84 -10.57
N LEU A 130 -0.83 9.81 -10.43
CA LEU A 130 -1.12 10.52 -9.18
C LEU A 130 -1.53 9.53 -8.08
N SER A 131 -2.38 8.57 -8.41
CA SER A 131 -2.84 7.57 -7.43
C SER A 131 -1.71 6.64 -6.99
N GLN A 132 -0.85 6.21 -7.94
CA GLN A 132 0.36 5.44 -7.64
C GLN A 132 1.37 6.21 -6.80
N LEU A 133 1.58 7.50 -7.09
CA LEU A 133 2.42 8.40 -6.31
C LEU A 133 1.96 8.48 -4.85
N VAL A 134 0.69 8.81 -4.61
CA VAL A 134 0.16 8.98 -3.25
C VAL A 134 0.19 7.65 -2.47
N ALA A 135 -0.12 6.54 -3.14
CA ALA A 135 -0.06 5.22 -2.54
C ALA A 135 1.39 4.81 -2.21
N PHE A 136 2.35 5.09 -3.09
CA PHE A 136 3.78 4.87 -2.86
C PHE A 136 4.29 5.68 -1.66
N VAL A 137 4.01 6.99 -1.59
CA VAL A 137 4.47 7.84 -0.47
C VAL A 137 3.81 7.40 0.85
N SER A 138 2.57 6.90 0.80
CA SER A 138 1.89 6.31 1.97
C SER A 138 2.55 5.00 2.44
N PHE A 139 3.06 4.19 1.50
CA PHE A 139 3.86 3.00 1.80
C PHE A 139 5.23 3.39 2.36
N GLN A 140 5.93 4.30 1.70
CA GLN A 140 7.25 4.79 2.11
C GLN A 140 7.22 5.39 3.52
N SER A 141 6.17 6.17 3.84
CA SER A 141 5.97 6.73 5.20
C SER A 141 5.89 5.64 6.27
N ARG A 142 5.14 4.56 6.02
CA ARG A 142 4.99 3.43 6.97
C ARG A 142 6.25 2.58 7.05
N LEU A 143 6.88 2.33 5.91
CA LEU A 143 8.12 1.57 5.84
C LEU A 143 9.23 2.28 6.64
N LEU A 144 9.40 3.59 6.39
CA LEU A 144 10.35 4.41 7.12
C LEU A 144 10.04 4.45 8.63
N TYR A 145 8.76 4.66 9.00
CA TYR A 145 8.35 4.64 10.40
C TYR A 145 8.67 3.30 11.08
N GLY A 146 8.30 2.18 10.47
CA GLY A 146 8.56 0.84 11.00
C GLY A 146 10.05 0.54 11.13
N TYR A 147 10.87 0.93 10.16
CA TYR A 147 12.33 0.76 10.23
C TYR A 147 12.97 1.60 11.33
N ARG A 148 12.54 2.85 11.49
CA ARG A 148 13.03 3.71 12.57
C ARG A 148 12.66 3.14 13.94
N LEU A 149 11.42 2.68 14.08
CA LEU A 149 10.95 2.01 15.29
C LEU A 149 11.77 0.75 15.61
N LEU A 150 12.05 -0.09 14.60
CA LEU A 150 12.85 -1.31 14.74
C LEU A 150 14.33 -1.01 15.02
N ALA A 151 14.86 0.11 14.53
CA ALA A 151 16.18 0.63 14.84
C ALA A 151 16.29 1.23 16.25
N GLY A 152 15.19 1.33 17.00
CA GLY A 152 15.15 1.88 18.36
C GLY A 152 14.99 3.40 18.42
N HIS A 153 14.70 4.05 17.30
CA HIS A 153 14.39 5.48 17.28
C HIS A 153 12.96 5.70 17.78
N THR A 154 12.82 6.48 18.85
CA THR A 154 11.52 6.91 19.35
C THR A 154 11.08 8.16 18.61
N GLU A 155 10.04 8.04 17.77
CA GLU A 155 9.27 9.19 17.32
C GLU A 155 8.38 9.68 18.47
N GLU A 156 8.12 10.98 18.58
CA GLU A 156 7.18 11.50 19.59
C GLU A 156 5.82 10.83 19.42
N VAL A 157 5.46 9.97 20.38
CA VAL A 157 4.21 9.23 20.36
C VAL A 157 3.09 10.22 20.69
N ALA A 158 2.23 10.53 19.72
CA ALA A 158 0.94 11.16 20.01
C ALA A 158 0.23 10.32 21.09
N PRO A 159 -0.46 10.94 22.07
CA PRO A 159 -1.03 10.26 23.23
C PRO A 159 -1.81 9.01 22.83
N VAL A 160 -1.75 7.97 23.67
CA VAL A 160 -2.29 6.61 23.45
C VAL A 160 -3.57 6.66 22.62
N ALA A 161 -3.41 6.50 21.31
CA ALA A 161 -4.54 6.41 20.42
C ALA A 161 -5.24 5.07 20.68
N PRO A 162 -6.58 5.00 20.51
CA PRO A 162 -7.32 3.75 20.69
C PRO A 162 -6.69 2.63 19.85
N ALA A 163 -6.94 1.38 20.25
CA ALA A 163 -6.49 0.22 19.50
C ALA A 163 -6.81 0.39 18.00
N ALA A 164 -5.93 -0.08 17.12
CA ALA A 164 -6.25 -0.07 15.70
C ALA A 164 -7.37 -1.09 15.44
N VAL A 165 -8.55 -0.58 15.10
CA VAL A 165 -9.78 -1.35 14.97
C VAL A 165 -10.05 -1.78 13.53
N ALA A 166 -10.99 -2.70 13.35
CA ALA A 166 -11.55 -2.97 12.03
C ALA A 166 -12.16 -1.69 11.44
N GLY A 167 -11.80 -1.37 10.20
CA GLY A 167 -12.34 -0.22 9.48
C GLY A 167 -13.78 -0.45 9.01
N HIS A 168 -14.43 0.62 8.60
CA HIS A 168 -15.70 0.54 7.86
C HIS A 168 -15.44 0.11 6.40
N TRP A 169 -16.46 -0.44 5.75
CA TRP A 169 -16.43 -0.86 4.34
C TRP A 169 -17.73 -0.49 3.62
N HIS A 170 -17.71 -0.58 2.29
CA HIS A 170 -18.90 -0.41 1.46
C HIS A 170 -19.89 -1.55 1.63
N THR A 171 -21.15 -1.21 1.89
CA THR A 171 -22.26 -2.16 2.08
C THR A 171 -23.30 -2.08 0.97
N GLN A 172 -23.05 -1.26 -0.07
CA GLN A 172 -23.88 -1.19 -1.26
C GLN A 172 -24.01 -2.58 -1.90
N ALA A 173 -25.22 -2.92 -2.34
CA ALA A 173 -25.50 -4.24 -2.93
C ALA A 173 -25.01 -4.35 -4.39
N LEU A 174 -24.81 -3.22 -5.06
CA LEU A 174 -24.43 -3.14 -6.46
C LEU A 174 -23.21 -2.24 -6.63
N THR A 175 -22.36 -2.57 -7.59
CA THR A 175 -21.28 -1.71 -8.05
C THR A 175 -21.82 -0.56 -8.91
N ASN A 176 -20.97 0.42 -9.25
CA ASN A 176 -21.31 1.50 -10.17
C ASN A 176 -21.77 1.00 -11.56
N SER A 177 -21.27 -0.16 -12.01
CA SER A 177 -21.69 -0.79 -13.27
C SER A 177 -22.95 -1.66 -13.14
N GLY A 178 -23.48 -1.84 -11.93
CA GLY A 178 -24.68 -2.64 -11.64
C GLY A 178 -24.42 -4.13 -11.36
N LYS A 179 -23.16 -4.56 -11.15
CA LYS A 179 -22.85 -5.94 -10.74
C LYS A 179 -23.12 -6.14 -9.25
N THR A 180 -23.38 -7.37 -8.82
CA THR A 180 -23.55 -7.68 -7.40
C THR A 180 -22.25 -7.46 -6.64
N ALA A 181 -22.26 -6.55 -5.67
CA ALA A 181 -21.11 -6.24 -4.84
C ALA A 181 -21.11 -7.08 -3.54
N PRO A 182 -19.94 -7.43 -2.99
CA PRO A 182 -19.86 -8.00 -1.66
C PRO A 182 -20.14 -6.93 -0.60
N ASN A 183 -21.02 -7.24 0.34
CA ASN A 183 -21.40 -6.35 1.45
C ASN A 183 -20.75 -6.71 2.80
N ALA A 184 -19.94 -7.76 2.82
CA ALA A 184 -19.18 -8.23 3.97
C ALA A 184 -17.83 -8.78 3.52
N PHE A 185 -16.87 -8.81 4.45
CA PHE A 185 -15.61 -9.49 4.24
C PHE A 185 -15.83 -11.00 4.03
N THR A 186 -15.02 -11.60 3.15
CA THR A 186 -15.19 -12.99 2.73
C THR A 186 -13.84 -13.60 2.40
N GLN A 187 -13.73 -14.92 2.45
CA GLN A 187 -12.60 -15.66 1.86
C GLN A 187 -12.89 -16.10 0.40
N GLY A 188 -14.09 -15.82 -0.10
CA GLY A 188 -14.51 -16.13 -1.47
C GLY A 188 -13.68 -15.42 -2.53
N GLU A 189 -13.73 -15.94 -3.76
CA GLU A 189 -13.08 -15.28 -4.89
C GLU A 189 -13.97 -14.14 -5.40
N LEU A 190 -13.36 -12.98 -5.59
CA LEU A 190 -14.02 -11.77 -6.07
C LEU A 190 -13.40 -11.33 -7.39
N GLY A 191 -14.24 -10.72 -8.24
CA GLY A 191 -13.78 -9.88 -9.33
C GLY A 191 -13.51 -8.46 -8.82
N TRP A 192 -12.77 -7.68 -9.60
CA TRP A 192 -12.58 -6.25 -9.38
C TRP A 192 -12.77 -5.54 -10.71
N GLU A 193 -13.45 -4.40 -10.69
CA GLU A 193 -13.64 -3.58 -11.88
C GLU A 193 -13.18 -2.16 -11.66
N PRO A 194 -12.56 -1.53 -12.68
CA PRO A 194 -12.04 -0.20 -12.54
C PRO A 194 -13.10 0.87 -12.81
N TRP A 195 -12.97 2.02 -12.16
CA TRP A 195 -13.76 3.22 -12.43
C TRP A 195 -13.19 4.08 -13.56
N LEU A 196 -11.92 3.85 -13.93
CA LEU A 196 -11.29 4.37 -15.14
C LEU A 196 -11.04 3.22 -16.11
N PRO A 197 -11.20 3.40 -17.42
CA PRO A 197 -10.96 2.31 -18.36
C PRO A 197 -9.51 1.80 -18.25
N ALA A 198 -9.34 0.50 -18.03
CA ALA A 198 -8.03 -0.14 -18.16
C ALA A 198 -7.53 0.02 -19.60
N LYS A 199 -6.22 0.24 -19.79
CA LYS A 199 -5.66 0.35 -21.14
C LYS A 199 -5.86 -0.99 -21.89
N PRO A 200 -6.45 -1.02 -23.09
CA PRO A 200 -6.55 -2.24 -23.88
C PRO A 200 -5.18 -2.86 -24.13
N LEU A 201 -5.06 -4.19 -24.08
CA LEU A 201 -3.79 -4.88 -24.25
C LEU A 201 -3.08 -4.50 -25.57
N ALA A 202 -3.86 -4.37 -26.65
CA ALA A 202 -3.36 -4.04 -27.98
C ALA A 202 -2.78 -2.61 -28.09
N GLU A 203 -3.06 -1.72 -27.14
CA GLU A 203 -2.50 -0.37 -27.09
C GLU A 203 -1.16 -0.29 -26.36
N PHE A 204 -0.74 -1.37 -25.69
CA PHE A 204 0.62 -1.50 -25.17
C PHE A 204 1.58 -1.86 -26.30
N THR A 205 2.81 -1.34 -26.25
CA THR A 205 3.86 -1.77 -27.18
C THR A 205 4.20 -3.26 -26.98
N PRO A 206 4.82 -3.94 -27.96
CA PRO A 206 5.20 -5.34 -27.81
C PRO A 206 6.05 -5.64 -26.56
N ASP A 207 6.97 -4.74 -26.22
CA ASP A 207 7.81 -4.88 -25.02
C ASP A 207 7.00 -4.73 -23.73
N GLU A 208 6.08 -3.77 -23.69
CA GLU A 208 5.16 -3.57 -22.57
C GLU A 208 4.24 -4.80 -22.37
N GLN A 209 3.72 -5.37 -23.46
CA GLN A 209 2.93 -6.60 -23.42
C GLN A 209 3.74 -7.78 -22.87
N ALA A 210 5.01 -7.91 -23.27
CA ALA A 210 5.90 -8.95 -22.76
C ALA A 210 6.16 -8.81 -21.25
N ILE A 211 6.32 -7.57 -20.76
CA ILE A 211 6.46 -7.29 -19.32
C ILE A 211 5.19 -7.70 -18.55
N LEU A 212 4.00 -7.33 -19.05
CA LEU A 212 2.74 -7.74 -18.44
C LEU A 212 2.58 -9.27 -18.43
N ALA A 213 2.90 -9.93 -19.54
CA ALA A 213 2.83 -11.38 -19.66
C ALA A 213 3.77 -12.09 -18.68
N ARG A 214 5.01 -11.59 -18.51
CA ARG A 214 6.01 -12.15 -17.58
C ARG A 214 5.51 -12.25 -16.14
N PHE A 215 4.61 -11.36 -15.73
CA PHE A 215 4.04 -11.34 -14.39
C PHE A 215 2.60 -11.89 -14.31
N GLY A 216 2.05 -12.39 -15.42
CA GLY A 216 0.67 -12.88 -15.48
C GLY A 216 -0.37 -11.76 -15.36
N HIS A 217 -0.03 -10.56 -15.82
CA HIS A 217 -0.87 -9.36 -15.67
C HIS A 217 -1.74 -9.05 -16.90
N THR A 218 -1.54 -9.79 -17.99
CA THR A 218 -2.19 -9.55 -19.31
C THR A 218 -3.71 -9.43 -19.22
N ASP A 219 -4.36 -10.35 -18.52
CA ASP A 219 -5.83 -10.44 -18.49
C ASP A 219 -6.47 -9.68 -17.32
N SER A 220 -5.67 -8.97 -16.52
CA SER A 220 -6.16 -8.25 -15.35
C SER A 220 -6.43 -6.78 -15.68
N ASP A 221 -7.69 -6.34 -15.57
CA ASP A 221 -8.05 -4.93 -15.69
C ASP A 221 -7.31 -4.06 -14.66
N TYR A 222 -7.11 -4.55 -13.44
CA TYR A 222 -6.34 -3.83 -12.42
C TYR A 222 -4.90 -3.56 -12.87
N PHE A 223 -4.19 -4.59 -13.31
CA PHE A 223 -2.81 -4.41 -13.73
C PHE A 223 -2.70 -3.64 -15.05
N ARG A 224 -3.62 -3.81 -16.00
CA ARG A 224 -3.65 -2.99 -17.22
C ARG A 224 -4.00 -1.53 -16.93
N LEU A 225 -4.82 -1.24 -15.92
CA LEU A 225 -5.07 0.12 -15.47
C LEU A 225 -3.79 0.74 -14.89
N LEU A 226 -3.11 0.07 -13.95
CA LEU A 226 -1.84 0.56 -13.40
C LEU A 226 -0.72 0.65 -14.45
N GLY A 227 -0.78 -0.22 -15.46
CA GLY A 227 0.14 -0.27 -16.59
C GLY A 227 0.12 0.98 -17.47
N ARG A 228 -0.86 1.88 -17.30
CA ARG A 228 -0.81 3.24 -17.86
C ARG A 228 0.47 3.99 -17.46
N ASN A 229 1.06 3.62 -16.31
CA ASN A 229 2.45 3.93 -15.97
C ASN A 229 3.21 2.62 -15.66
N LEU A 230 3.60 1.91 -16.73
CA LEU A 230 4.20 0.59 -16.63
C LEU A 230 5.50 0.54 -15.82
N PRO A 231 6.44 1.50 -15.92
CA PRO A 231 7.66 1.48 -15.11
C PRO A 231 7.37 1.44 -13.60
N VAL A 232 6.37 2.19 -13.13
CA VAL A 232 5.96 2.17 -11.73
C VAL A 232 5.31 0.83 -11.36
N LEU A 233 4.43 0.30 -12.23
CA LEU A 233 3.82 -1.00 -12.02
C LEU A 233 4.87 -2.12 -11.92
N GLU A 234 5.87 -2.12 -12.79
CA GLU A 234 6.94 -3.11 -12.79
C GLU A 234 7.72 -3.09 -11.46
N GLN A 235 8.17 -1.91 -11.02
CA GLN A 235 8.92 -1.77 -9.77
C GLN A 235 8.06 -2.15 -8.55
N ARG A 236 6.77 -1.77 -8.54
CA ARG A 236 5.83 -2.21 -7.53
C ARG A 236 5.67 -3.73 -7.50
N THR A 237 5.57 -4.37 -8.66
CA THR A 237 5.42 -5.83 -8.79
C THR A 237 6.67 -6.56 -8.30
N LEU A 238 7.85 -6.04 -8.62
CA LEU A 238 9.12 -6.58 -8.16
C LEU A 238 9.32 -6.37 -6.64
N THR A 239 8.80 -5.26 -6.10
CA THR A 239 8.74 -5.02 -4.65
C THR A 239 7.85 -6.06 -3.96
N ASP A 240 6.63 -6.30 -4.46
CA ASP A 240 5.74 -7.37 -3.94
C ASP A 240 6.45 -8.73 -3.92
N LYS A 241 7.05 -9.11 -5.05
CA LYS A 241 7.81 -10.36 -5.16
C LYS A 241 8.97 -10.43 -4.16
N GLY A 242 9.70 -9.33 -4.01
CA GLY A 242 10.80 -9.20 -3.05
C GLY A 242 10.35 -9.24 -1.58
N ILE A 243 9.06 -9.05 -1.29
CA ILE A 243 8.49 -9.11 0.05
C ILE A 243 7.75 -10.43 0.31
N PHE A 244 7.07 -11.04 -0.67
CA PHE A 244 6.20 -12.21 -0.43
C PHE A 244 6.79 -13.55 -0.88
N TYR A 245 7.74 -13.54 -1.81
CA TYR A 245 8.25 -14.74 -2.45
C TYR A 245 9.74 -14.96 -2.15
N THR A 246 10.12 -14.79 -0.88
CA THR A 246 11.50 -14.99 -0.39
C THR A 246 11.61 -16.20 0.52
N SER A 247 12.79 -16.80 0.59
CA SER A 247 13.12 -17.83 1.58
C SER A 247 13.51 -17.23 2.95
N GLY A 248 13.23 -17.97 4.03
CA GLY A 248 13.56 -17.59 5.41
C GLY A 248 12.79 -16.38 5.92
N GLY A 249 13.01 -15.99 7.18
CA GLY A 249 12.28 -14.91 7.85
C GLY A 249 10.80 -15.25 8.09
N LEU A 250 9.92 -14.25 8.06
CA LEU A 250 8.52 -14.43 8.46
C LEU A 250 7.82 -15.41 7.51
N PRO A 251 7.16 -16.47 7.99
CA PRO A 251 6.45 -17.41 7.14
C PRO A 251 5.41 -16.72 6.25
N ARG A 252 5.26 -17.20 5.01
CA ARG A 252 4.34 -16.59 4.04
C ARG A 252 2.91 -16.47 4.58
N GLN A 253 2.42 -17.45 5.34
CA GLN A 253 1.09 -17.39 5.94
C GLN A 253 0.89 -16.16 6.86
N ASP A 254 1.93 -15.75 7.58
CA ASP A 254 1.89 -14.62 8.51
C ASP A 254 2.02 -13.28 7.74
N ARG A 255 2.74 -13.27 6.61
CA ARG A 255 2.75 -12.12 5.67
C ARG A 255 1.38 -11.89 5.04
N GLU A 256 0.72 -12.98 4.62
CA GLU A 256 -0.64 -12.95 4.07
C GLU A 256 -1.67 -12.57 5.15
N LEU A 257 -1.49 -13.01 6.40
CA LEU A 257 -2.29 -12.56 7.54
C LEU A 257 -2.16 -11.04 7.75
N ALA A 258 -0.93 -10.52 7.76
CA ALA A 258 -0.69 -9.08 7.89
C ALA A 258 -1.38 -8.29 6.76
N ALA A 259 -1.34 -8.79 5.53
CA ALA A 259 -2.04 -8.20 4.38
C ALA A 259 -3.57 -8.19 4.56
N ALA A 260 -4.15 -9.25 5.12
CA ALA A 260 -5.58 -9.32 5.44
C ALA A 260 -5.97 -8.32 6.55
N VAL A 261 -5.14 -8.20 7.60
CA VAL A 261 -5.33 -7.21 8.68
C VAL A 261 -5.31 -5.79 8.15
N VAL A 262 -4.32 -5.42 7.33
CA VAL A 262 -4.24 -4.08 6.72
C VAL A 262 -5.49 -3.79 5.88
N SER A 263 -5.96 -4.81 5.16
CA SER A 263 -7.19 -4.71 4.35
C SER A 263 -8.44 -4.53 5.20
N LYS A 264 -8.51 -5.16 6.38
CA LYS A 264 -9.58 -4.94 7.37
C LYS A 264 -9.54 -3.53 7.95
N VAL A 265 -8.35 -3.00 8.27
CA VAL A 265 -8.20 -1.61 8.75
C VAL A 265 -8.64 -0.61 7.68
N ASN A 266 -8.28 -0.84 6.41
CA ASN A 266 -8.59 0.07 5.32
C ASN A 266 -10.00 -0.11 4.72
N GLY A 267 -10.76 -1.14 5.11
CA GLY A 267 -12.08 -1.43 4.53
C GLY A 267 -12.05 -2.13 3.15
N CYS A 268 -10.92 -2.66 2.72
CA CYS A 268 -10.75 -3.23 1.37
C CYS A 268 -11.17 -4.70 1.30
N ILE A 269 -12.45 -4.95 0.97
CA ILE A 269 -13.01 -6.31 0.87
C ILE A 269 -12.25 -7.17 -0.16
N TYR A 270 -11.93 -6.63 -1.34
CA TYR A 270 -11.20 -7.39 -2.37
C TYR A 270 -9.86 -7.91 -1.85
N CYS A 271 -9.01 -7.02 -1.32
CA CYS A 271 -7.69 -7.41 -0.83
C CYS A 271 -7.80 -8.37 0.35
N ALA A 272 -8.71 -8.09 1.29
CA ALA A 272 -8.97 -8.98 2.41
C ALA A 272 -9.35 -10.39 1.92
N SER A 273 -10.19 -10.51 0.88
CA SER A 273 -10.57 -11.81 0.33
C SER A 273 -9.40 -12.62 -0.24
N VAL A 274 -8.50 -11.96 -0.97
CA VAL A 274 -7.34 -12.59 -1.58
C VAL A 274 -6.38 -13.08 -0.52
N HIS A 275 -6.05 -12.22 0.44
CA HIS A 275 -5.02 -12.49 1.44
C HIS A 275 -5.52 -13.39 2.56
N ALA A 276 -6.78 -13.27 2.98
CA ALA A 276 -7.40 -14.20 3.92
C ALA A 276 -7.45 -15.61 3.35
N ARG A 277 -7.83 -15.78 2.07
CA ARG A 277 -7.83 -17.09 1.41
C ARG A 277 -6.43 -17.71 1.41
N LYS A 278 -5.38 -16.95 1.07
CA LYS A 278 -3.98 -17.44 1.12
C LYS A 278 -3.54 -17.75 2.56
N ALA A 279 -3.81 -16.87 3.52
CA ALA A 279 -3.46 -17.06 4.92
C ALA A 279 -4.10 -18.36 5.47
N SER A 280 -5.39 -18.57 5.21
CA SER A 280 -6.11 -19.80 5.57
C SER A 280 -5.53 -21.04 4.91
N GLN A 281 -5.26 -20.99 3.61
CA GLN A 281 -4.73 -22.14 2.85
C GLN A 281 -3.35 -22.56 3.32
N LEU A 282 -2.47 -21.59 3.64
CA LEU A 282 -1.09 -21.85 4.05
C LEU A 282 -1.02 -22.28 5.52
N SER A 283 -1.71 -21.57 6.42
CA SER A 283 -1.71 -21.86 7.86
C SER A 283 -2.57 -23.06 8.26
N LYS A 284 -3.53 -23.45 7.42
CA LYS A 284 -4.60 -24.42 7.74
C LYS A 284 -5.51 -23.97 8.89
N GLN A 285 -5.56 -22.67 9.20
CA GLN A 285 -6.38 -22.10 10.26
C GLN A 285 -7.58 -21.30 9.71
N HIS A 286 -8.44 -21.96 8.93
CA HIS A 286 -9.57 -21.30 8.24
C HIS A 286 -10.49 -20.56 9.21
N ASP A 287 -10.85 -21.18 10.34
CA ASP A 287 -11.77 -20.59 11.32
C ASP A 287 -11.16 -19.37 12.02
N ALA A 288 -9.86 -19.38 12.29
CA ALA A 288 -9.17 -18.25 12.92
C ALA A 288 -9.12 -17.03 11.99
N VAL A 289 -8.86 -17.28 10.70
CA VAL A 289 -8.90 -16.21 9.68
C VAL A 289 -10.34 -15.73 9.45
N GLN A 290 -11.33 -16.63 9.49
CA GLN A 290 -12.73 -16.21 9.39
C GLN A 290 -13.14 -15.33 10.57
N ARG A 291 -12.76 -15.68 11.81
CA ARG A 291 -12.98 -14.83 12.99
C ARG A 291 -12.40 -13.43 12.80
N LEU A 292 -11.18 -13.30 12.26
CA LEU A 292 -10.58 -12.00 11.93
C LEU A 292 -11.44 -11.20 10.93
N LEU A 293 -11.99 -11.86 9.90
CA LEU A 293 -12.83 -11.19 8.90
C LEU A 293 -14.18 -10.76 9.48
N ASP A 294 -14.72 -11.54 10.41
CA ASP A 294 -16.03 -11.31 11.04
C ASP A 294 -16.00 -10.21 12.11
N VAL A 295 -14.81 -9.74 12.55
CA VAL A 295 -14.67 -8.62 13.49
C VAL A 295 -15.43 -7.38 12.97
N PRO A 296 -16.45 -6.88 13.70
CA PRO A 296 -17.23 -5.72 13.30
C PRO A 296 -16.39 -4.42 13.23
N PRO A 297 -16.80 -3.40 12.45
CA PRO A 297 -16.12 -2.11 12.46
C PRO A 297 -16.05 -1.53 13.87
N GLY A 298 -14.90 -0.99 14.25
CA GLY A 298 -14.70 -0.40 15.57
C GLY A 298 -14.26 -1.38 16.67
N GLU A 299 -14.20 -2.69 16.39
CA GLU A 299 -13.75 -3.71 17.33
C GLU A 299 -12.28 -4.12 17.11
N ASP A 300 -11.69 -4.77 18.11
CA ASP A 300 -10.30 -5.25 18.09
C ASP A 300 -10.11 -6.44 17.14
N LEU A 301 -9.23 -6.27 16.14
CA LEU A 301 -8.90 -7.30 15.16
C LEU A 301 -8.16 -8.50 15.76
N ALA A 302 -7.49 -8.33 16.90
CA ALA A 302 -6.74 -9.39 17.57
C ALA A 302 -7.61 -10.26 18.51
N ALA A 303 -8.91 -9.96 18.64
CA ALA A 303 -9.82 -10.70 19.51
C ALA A 303 -9.85 -12.20 19.15
N GLU A 304 -9.79 -13.05 20.18
CA GLU A 304 -9.92 -14.52 20.07
C GLU A 304 -8.89 -15.19 19.14
N GLN A 305 -7.70 -14.61 19.03
CA GLN A 305 -6.55 -15.17 18.32
C GLN A 305 -5.51 -15.75 19.29
N ASN A 306 -4.66 -16.63 18.77
CA ASN A 306 -3.53 -17.15 19.56
C ASN A 306 -2.49 -16.04 19.83
N PRO A 307 -1.65 -16.13 20.88
CA PRO A 307 -0.75 -15.05 21.29
C PRO A 307 0.19 -14.53 20.19
N ARG A 308 0.73 -15.43 19.34
CA ARG A 308 1.59 -15.02 18.22
C ARG A 308 0.81 -14.21 17.20
N TRP A 309 -0.38 -14.65 16.82
CA TRP A 309 -1.23 -13.91 15.88
C TRP A 309 -1.77 -12.62 16.49
N GLN A 310 -2.07 -12.56 17.78
CA GLN A 310 -2.43 -11.31 18.45
C GLN A 310 -1.33 -10.26 18.31
N ALA A 311 -0.06 -10.63 18.55
CA ALA A 311 1.06 -9.71 18.40
C ALA A 311 1.23 -9.24 16.94
N ILE A 312 1.12 -10.15 15.96
CA ILE A 312 1.21 -9.83 14.52
C ILE A 312 0.06 -8.92 14.08
N ILE A 313 -1.18 -9.25 14.45
CA ILE A 313 -2.39 -8.51 14.07
C ILE A 313 -2.36 -7.11 14.68
N THR A 314 -2.06 -7.00 15.98
CA THR A 314 -1.97 -5.71 16.67
C THR A 314 -0.92 -4.81 16.03
N PHE A 315 0.31 -5.33 15.79
CA PHE A 315 1.36 -4.53 15.15
C PHE A 315 0.96 -4.10 13.73
N ALA A 316 0.45 -5.03 12.91
CA ALA A 316 0.05 -4.74 11.53
C ALA A 316 -1.10 -3.72 11.48
N ALA A 317 -2.09 -3.82 12.36
CA ALA A 317 -3.20 -2.90 12.44
C ALA A 317 -2.73 -1.49 12.84
N ARG A 318 -1.88 -1.39 13.87
CA ARG A 318 -1.35 -0.11 14.37
C ARG A 318 -0.40 0.57 13.40
N LEU A 319 0.41 -0.18 12.66
CA LEU A 319 1.26 0.38 11.59
C LEU A 319 0.43 0.83 10.37
N SER A 320 -0.79 0.29 10.20
CA SER A 320 -1.67 0.62 9.08
C SER A 320 -2.41 1.96 9.25
N THR A 321 -2.55 2.50 10.46
CA THR A 321 -3.24 3.77 10.70
C THR A 321 -2.51 4.97 10.08
N THR A 322 -3.20 6.11 9.94
CA THR A 322 -2.58 7.38 9.49
C THR A 322 -2.87 8.49 10.51
N PRO A 323 -1.87 9.00 11.25
CA PRO A 323 -0.48 8.52 11.31
C PRO A 323 -0.38 7.09 11.89
N SER A 324 0.77 6.43 11.68
CA SER A 324 1.05 5.12 12.28
C SER A 324 1.07 5.22 13.81
N GLN A 325 0.46 4.23 14.47
CA GLN A 325 0.39 4.14 15.93
C GLN A 325 1.28 3.02 16.49
N ALA A 326 1.94 2.23 15.65
CA ALA A 326 2.83 1.15 16.10
C ALA A 326 3.94 1.70 17.00
N ASN A 327 4.29 1.02 18.09
CA ASN A 327 5.25 1.53 19.07
C ASN A 327 6.20 0.44 19.58
N ALA A 328 7.10 0.82 20.49
CA ALA A 328 8.14 -0.07 20.99
C ALA A 328 7.58 -1.26 21.81
N GLN A 329 6.40 -1.10 22.42
CA GLN A 329 5.73 -2.18 23.13
C GLN A 329 5.19 -3.23 22.16
N ASP A 330 4.65 -2.81 21.01
CA ASP A 330 4.25 -3.74 19.95
C ASP A 330 5.45 -4.60 19.48
N LEU A 331 6.63 -3.99 19.32
CA LEU A 331 7.87 -4.72 19.00
C LEU A 331 8.31 -5.67 20.12
N ALA A 332 8.16 -5.27 21.38
CA ALA A 332 8.47 -6.13 22.51
C ALA A 332 7.59 -7.39 22.52
N HIS A 333 6.27 -7.22 22.32
CA HIS A 333 5.34 -8.35 22.23
C HIS A 333 5.66 -9.27 21.05
N LEU A 334 6.06 -8.75 19.88
CA LEU A 334 6.52 -9.58 18.76
C LEU A 334 7.74 -10.44 19.13
N ARG A 335 8.72 -9.86 19.84
CA ARG A 335 9.94 -10.57 20.29
C ARG A 335 9.63 -11.61 21.37
N GLU A 336 8.67 -11.35 22.26
CA GLU A 336 8.19 -12.33 23.23
C GLU A 336 7.56 -13.56 22.56
N GLN A 337 6.97 -13.37 21.37
CA GLN A 337 6.45 -14.45 20.52
C GLN A 337 7.54 -15.08 19.62
N GLY A 338 8.80 -14.75 19.87
CA GLY A 338 9.98 -15.33 19.23
C GLY A 338 10.32 -14.76 17.87
N LEU A 339 9.71 -13.65 17.42
CA LEU A 339 10.05 -13.06 16.13
C LEU A 339 11.43 -12.40 16.18
N ASP A 340 12.31 -12.80 15.26
CA ASP A 340 13.62 -12.18 15.09
C ASP A 340 13.56 -10.86 14.29
N THR A 341 14.71 -10.21 14.10
CA THR A 341 14.76 -8.91 13.38
C THR A 341 14.36 -9.03 11.90
N LEU A 342 14.67 -10.14 11.24
CA LEU A 342 14.29 -10.38 9.85
C LEU A 342 12.78 -10.62 9.73
N GLU A 343 12.20 -11.41 10.64
CA GLU A 343 10.76 -11.63 10.70
C GLU A 343 9.97 -10.34 10.96
N ILE A 344 10.43 -9.49 11.88
CA ILE A 344 9.80 -8.20 12.14
C ILE A 344 9.95 -7.26 10.94
N LEU A 345 11.11 -7.24 10.28
CA LEU A 345 11.30 -6.48 9.03
C LEU A 345 10.32 -6.95 7.94
N ASP A 346 10.17 -8.26 7.76
CA ASP A 346 9.24 -8.84 6.78
C ASP A 346 7.78 -8.46 7.11
N LEU A 347 7.42 -8.42 8.40
CA LEU A 347 6.11 -7.96 8.85
C LEU A 347 5.89 -6.48 8.49
N ILE A 348 6.85 -5.60 8.81
CA ILE A 348 6.80 -4.16 8.46
C ILE A 348 6.63 -3.99 6.95
N GLN A 349 7.43 -4.68 6.15
CA GLN A 349 7.38 -4.61 4.69
C GLN A 349 6.02 -5.07 4.16
N SER A 350 5.51 -6.20 4.66
CA SER A 350 4.21 -6.76 4.25
C SER A 350 3.07 -5.79 4.59
N THR A 351 3.04 -5.29 5.82
CA THR A 351 2.02 -4.33 6.27
C THR A 351 2.07 -3.03 5.47
N ALA A 352 3.25 -2.44 5.27
CA ALA A 352 3.41 -1.21 4.51
C ALA A 352 3.02 -1.40 3.03
N PHE A 353 3.40 -2.52 2.41
CA PHE A 353 3.08 -2.77 1.01
C PHE A 353 1.57 -2.93 0.78
N PHE A 354 0.85 -3.59 1.68
CA PHE A 354 -0.61 -3.70 1.55
C PHE A 354 -1.35 -2.39 1.80
N ALA A 355 -0.77 -1.49 2.59
CA ALA A 355 -1.26 -0.13 2.69
C ALA A 355 -1.17 0.61 1.34
N TRP A 356 -0.19 0.31 0.48
CA TRP A 356 -0.15 0.78 -0.91
C TRP A 356 -1.27 0.13 -1.73
N ALA A 357 -1.32 -1.20 -1.75
CA ALA A 357 -2.23 -1.96 -2.60
C ALA A 357 -3.71 -1.60 -2.33
N ASN A 358 -4.12 -1.55 -1.06
CA ASN A 358 -5.49 -1.22 -0.69
C ASN A 358 -5.92 0.16 -1.18
N ARG A 359 -5.03 1.16 -1.07
CA ARG A 359 -5.32 2.52 -1.52
C ARG A 359 -5.62 2.55 -3.01
N LEU A 360 -4.84 1.86 -3.84
CA LEU A 360 -5.12 1.77 -5.28
C LEU A 360 -6.43 1.01 -5.55
N MET A 361 -6.64 -0.11 -4.88
CA MET A 361 -7.83 -0.94 -5.08
C MET A 361 -9.14 -0.26 -4.69
N LEU A 362 -9.12 0.57 -3.65
CA LEU A 362 -10.29 1.29 -3.14
C LEU A 362 -10.59 2.59 -3.90
N THR A 363 -9.57 3.20 -4.51
CA THR A 363 -9.74 4.52 -5.13
C THR A 363 -9.87 4.49 -6.65
N LEU A 364 -9.55 3.37 -7.28
CA LEU A 364 -9.58 3.21 -8.73
C LEU A 364 -10.65 2.24 -9.21
N GLY A 365 -11.43 1.63 -8.31
CA GLY A 365 -12.40 0.61 -8.66
C GLY A 365 -13.01 -0.06 -7.44
N GLU A 366 -13.73 -1.15 -7.68
CA GLU A 366 -14.53 -1.82 -6.65
C GLU A 366 -14.67 -3.34 -6.91
N PRO A 367 -14.89 -4.14 -5.85
CA PRO A 367 -15.10 -5.58 -6.00
C PRO A 367 -16.52 -5.93 -6.46
N PHE A 368 -16.64 -7.06 -7.15
CA PHE A 368 -17.92 -7.69 -7.47
C PHE A 368 -17.85 -9.21 -7.30
N TRP A 369 -19.00 -9.85 -7.11
CA TRP A 369 -19.11 -11.30 -7.19
C TRP A 369 -19.01 -11.73 -8.66
N PRO A 370 -18.02 -12.56 -9.05
CA PRO A 370 -18.04 -13.13 -10.39
C PRO A 370 -19.36 -13.91 -10.52
N GLY A 371 -20.17 -13.56 -11.53
CA GLY A 371 -21.44 -14.25 -11.74
C GLY A 371 -21.20 -15.75 -11.83
N ASN A 372 -22.12 -16.57 -11.29
CA ASN A 372 -22.07 -18.02 -11.50
C ASN A 372 -21.91 -18.26 -12.99
N GLN A 373 -20.74 -18.76 -13.41
CA GLN A 373 -20.63 -19.41 -14.70
C GLN A 373 -21.43 -20.70 -14.54
N GLY A 374 -22.74 -20.60 -14.81
CA GLY A 374 -23.66 -21.73 -14.84
C GLY A 374 -23.33 -22.68 -15.97
#